data_AF-A0A8X6SVW2-F1
#
_entry.id   AF-A0A8X6SVW2-F1
#
_cell.length_a   1.000
_cell.length_b   1.000
_cell.length_c   1.000
_cell.angle_alpha   90.00
_cell.angle_beta   90.00
_cell.angle_gamma   90.00
#
_symmetry.space_group_name_H-M   'P 1'
#
loop_
_entity.id
_entity.type
_entity.pdbx_description
1 polymer ?
#
loop_
_entity_poly.entity_id
_entity_poly.type
_entity_poly.pdbx_seq_one_letter_code
_entity_poly.pdbx_strand_id
1 'polypeptide(L)'
;MDRKTFAKCMHNLCVKNKEVKKEMLEMSHQAAREAHVKVDASLKNQEIIDVSVSYDGTWQKRGHTSNIGLGITIDILSGLVIDFEVLSKYCQNCVVACRDMGVDSAEFHIWQKGHADKCAKNFDGTSGAMEMHAALIMWRRSISDC
;
A
#
# COMPACT_ATOMS: atom_id res chain seq x y z
N MET A 1 -29.22 -3.26 3.03
CA MET A 1 -28.14 -3.20 4.04
C MET A 1 -28.00 -1.74 4.45
N ASP A 2 -28.14 -1.41 5.74
CA ASP A 2 -27.99 -0.02 6.20
C ASP A 2 -26.51 0.41 6.20
N ARG A 3 -26.27 1.72 6.26
CA ARG A 3 -24.93 2.33 6.20
C ARG A 3 -24.00 1.84 7.32
N LYS A 4 -24.52 1.58 8.53
CA LYS A 4 -23.70 1.12 9.67
C LYS A 4 -23.27 -0.33 9.47
N THR A 5 -24.20 -1.18 9.02
CA THR A 5 -23.92 -2.58 8.70
C THR A 5 -22.89 -2.70 7.56
N PHE A 6 -23.04 -1.92 6.49
CA PHE A 6 -22.07 -1.90 5.40
C PHE A 6 -20.67 -1.48 5.87
N ALA A 7 -20.57 -0.37 6.61
CA ALA A 7 -19.29 0.14 7.09
C ALA A 7 -18.57 -0.87 8.01
N LYS A 8 -19.31 -1.54 8.89
CA LYS A 8 -18.77 -2.60 9.76
C LYS A 8 -18.24 -3.78 8.95
N CYS A 9 -18.98 -4.23 7.94
CA CYS A 9 -18.55 -5.31 7.05
C CYS A 9 -17.25 -4.93 6.31
N MET A 10 -17.20 -3.74 5.71
CA MET A 10 -16.02 -3.24 5.00
C MET A 10 -14.80 -3.10 5.93
N HIS A 11 -15.01 -2.63 7.16
CA HIS A 11 -13.93 -2.56 8.14
C HIS A 11 -13.38 -3.93 8.47
N ASN A 12 -14.25 -4.92 8.75
CA ASN A 12 -13.84 -6.28 9.05
C ASN A 12 -13.09 -6.93 7.87
N LEU A 13 -13.56 -6.70 6.63
CA LEU A 13 -12.87 -7.16 5.43
C LEU A 13 -11.49 -6.54 5.29
N CYS A 14 -11.37 -5.23 5.52
CA CYS A 14 -10.10 -4.52 5.47
C CYS A 14 -9.10 -5.06 6.51
N VAL A 15 -9.56 -5.29 7.74
CA VAL A 15 -8.73 -5.88 8.81
C VAL A 15 -8.26 -7.29 8.42
N LYS A 16 -9.16 -8.16 7.97
CA LYS A 16 -8.78 -9.51 7.52
C LYS A 16 -7.78 -9.49 6.38
N ASN A 17 -7.96 -8.60 5.41
CA ASN A 17 -7.06 -8.47 4.26
C ASN A 17 -5.66 -7.99 4.65
N LYS A 18 -5.47 -7.32 5.80
CA LYS A 18 -4.13 -6.97 6.28
C LYS A 18 -3.31 -8.20 6.66
N GLU A 19 -3.94 -9.16 7.35
CA GLU A 19 -3.29 -10.41 7.73
C GLU A 19 -2.97 -11.25 6.48
N VAL A 20 -3.93 -11.38 5.56
CA VAL A 20 -3.72 -12.09 4.30
C VAL A 20 -2.61 -11.45 3.48
N LYS A 21 -2.53 -10.11 3.42
CA LYS A 21 -1.43 -9.40 2.76
C LYS A 21 -0.08 -9.81 3.34
N LYS A 22 0.03 -9.81 4.68
CA LYS A 22 1.29 -10.13 5.37
C LYS A 22 1.72 -11.57 5.10
N GLU A 23 0.79 -12.52 5.22
CA GLU A 23 1.05 -13.94 4.96
C GLU A 23 1.51 -14.18 3.51
N MET A 24 0.85 -13.57 2.53
CA MET A 24 1.20 -13.74 1.11
C MET A 24 2.58 -13.15 0.77
N LEU A 25 2.95 -12.02 1.39
CA LEU A 25 4.28 -11.43 1.20
C LEU A 25 5.36 -12.31 1.83
N GLU A 26 5.13 -12.83 3.05
CA GLU A 26 6.07 -13.74 3.71
C GLU A 26 6.32 -15.00 2.88
N MET A 27 5.26 -15.61 2.35
CA MET A 27 5.37 -16.75 1.44
C MET A 27 6.16 -16.41 0.18
N SER A 28 5.95 -15.22 -0.37
CA SER A 28 6.67 -14.75 -1.57
C SER A 28 8.15 -14.49 -1.27
N HIS A 29 8.46 -13.92 -0.11
CA HIS A 29 9.84 -13.71 0.36
C HIS A 29 10.57 -15.04 0.54
N GLN A 30 9.94 -16.01 1.19
CA GLN A 30 10.52 -17.34 1.37
C GLN A 30 10.78 -18.01 0.01
N ALA A 31 9.80 -17.99 -0.90
CA ALA A 31 9.94 -18.59 -2.22
C ALA A 31 11.05 -17.90 -3.05
N ALA A 32 11.13 -16.57 -3.02
CA ALA A 32 12.19 -15.81 -3.67
C ALA A 32 13.57 -16.17 -3.09
N ARG A 33 13.70 -16.20 -1.76
CA ARG A 33 14.95 -16.60 -1.07
C ARG A 33 15.38 -18.02 -1.45
N GLU A 34 14.45 -18.97 -1.46
CA GLU A 34 14.75 -20.35 -1.88
C GLU A 34 15.21 -20.42 -3.34
N ALA A 35 14.64 -19.60 -4.24
CA ALA A 35 15.08 -19.51 -5.63
C ALA A 35 16.52 -18.98 -5.71
N HIS A 36 16.85 -17.92 -4.98
CA HIS A 36 18.20 -17.35 -4.93
C HIS A 36 19.23 -18.33 -4.33
N VAL A 37 18.90 -19.01 -3.23
CA VAL A 37 19.79 -20.01 -2.59
C VAL A 37 20.04 -21.23 -3.50
N LYS A 38 19.09 -21.60 -4.35
CA LYS A 38 19.29 -22.67 -5.35
C LYS A 38 20.30 -22.29 -6.42
N VAL A 39 20.36 -21.01 -6.80
CA VAL A 39 21.33 -20.50 -7.79
C VAL A 39 22.68 -20.22 -7.15
N ASP A 40 22.70 -19.72 -5.91
CA ASP A 40 23.90 -19.46 -5.12
C ASP A 40 23.76 -19.98 -3.68
N ALA A 41 24.37 -21.12 -3.41
CA ALA A 41 24.31 -21.77 -2.10
C ALA A 41 25.02 -20.97 -0.98
N SER A 42 25.87 -20.00 -1.32
CA SER A 42 26.55 -19.15 -0.31
C SER A 42 25.57 -18.25 0.44
N LEU A 43 24.42 -17.96 -0.16
CA LEU A 43 23.35 -17.12 0.40
C LEU A 43 22.58 -17.81 1.54
N LYS A 44 22.71 -19.13 1.72
CA LYS A 44 21.87 -19.93 2.64
C LYS A 44 21.90 -19.43 4.09
N ASN A 45 23.04 -18.94 4.55
CA ASN A 45 23.23 -18.49 5.93
C ASN A 45 23.24 -16.96 6.06
N GLN A 46 22.92 -16.24 4.98
CA GLN A 46 22.85 -14.78 5.02
C GLN A 46 21.45 -14.34 5.46
N GLU A 47 21.40 -13.54 6.52
CA GLU A 47 20.15 -12.95 7.02
C GLU A 47 19.51 -12.03 5.97
N ILE A 48 20.31 -11.19 5.33
CA ILE A 48 19.88 -10.28 4.26
C ILE A 48 20.58 -10.71 2.97
N ILE A 49 19.83 -10.74 1.86
CA ILE A 49 20.36 -11.01 0.53
C ILE A 49 20.00 -9.87 -0.41
N ASP A 50 20.95 -9.49 -1.26
CA ASP A 50 20.69 -8.52 -2.33
C ASP A 50 19.99 -9.22 -3.49
N VAL A 51 18.86 -8.66 -3.93
CA VAL A 51 18.07 -9.19 -5.05
C VAL A 51 17.88 -8.15 -6.13
N SER A 52 17.81 -8.62 -7.38
CA SER A 52 17.45 -7.76 -8.51
C SER A 52 15.95 -7.78 -8.71
N VAL A 53 15.35 -6.60 -8.85
CA VAL A 53 13.89 -6.44 -8.93
C VAL A 53 13.50 -5.65 -10.17
N SER A 54 12.30 -5.95 -10.67
CA SER A 54 11.56 -5.06 -11.55
C SER A 54 10.53 -4.27 -10.73
N TYR A 55 10.26 -3.04 -11.16
CA TYR A 55 9.29 -2.16 -10.51
C TYR A 55 8.38 -1.53 -11.54
N ASP A 56 7.08 -1.49 -11.25
CA ASP A 56 6.09 -0.81 -12.07
C ASP A 56 4.93 -0.28 -11.22
N GLY A 57 4.23 0.72 -11.76
CA GLY A 57 3.05 1.33 -11.20
C GLY A 57 1.77 0.93 -11.95
N THR A 58 0.67 0.79 -11.23
CA THR A 58 -0.67 0.69 -11.83
C THR A 58 -1.66 1.62 -11.13
N TRP A 59 -2.72 1.98 -11.85
CA TRP A 59 -3.72 2.94 -11.39
C TRP A 59 -5.13 2.38 -11.55
N GLN A 60 -6.02 2.77 -10.64
CA GLN A 60 -7.44 2.39 -10.72
C GLN A 60 -8.11 2.88 -12.01
N LYS A 61 -7.68 4.02 -12.56
CA LYS A 61 -8.22 4.63 -13.79
C LYS A 61 -7.10 5.06 -14.72
N ARG A 62 -7.33 4.96 -16.04
CA ARG A 62 -6.43 5.52 -17.07
C ARG A 62 -6.50 7.05 -17.08
N GLY A 63 -5.44 7.69 -17.61
CA GLY A 63 -5.44 9.12 -17.94
C GLY A 63 -5.04 10.09 -16.82
N HIS A 64 -4.15 9.71 -15.91
CA HIS A 64 -3.64 10.56 -14.81
C HIS A 64 -4.71 11.21 -13.89
N THR A 65 -5.95 10.74 -13.92
CA THR A 65 -7.04 11.19 -13.03
C THR A 65 -7.33 10.19 -11.91
N SER A 66 -6.49 9.17 -11.74
CA SER A 66 -6.73 8.15 -10.73
C SER A 66 -6.53 8.69 -9.32
N ASN A 67 -7.42 8.30 -8.42
CA ASN A 67 -7.29 8.61 -7.00
C ASN A 67 -6.49 7.56 -6.23
N ILE A 68 -6.25 6.40 -6.84
CA ILE A 68 -5.53 5.28 -6.23
C ILE A 68 -4.44 4.84 -7.21
N GLY A 69 -3.22 4.72 -6.70
CA GLY A 69 -2.06 4.17 -7.39
C GLY A 69 -1.46 3.05 -6.56
N LEU A 70 -0.86 2.08 -7.24
CA LEU A 70 -0.20 0.93 -6.63
C LEU A 70 1.19 0.82 -7.28
N GLY A 71 2.24 0.87 -6.48
CA GLY A 71 3.59 0.49 -6.90
C GLY A 71 3.88 -0.95 -6.49
N ILE A 72 4.52 -1.73 -7.36
CA ILE A 72 4.80 -3.14 -7.13
C ILE A 72 6.27 -3.44 -7.44
N THR A 73 6.94 -4.13 -6.53
CA THR A 73 8.30 -4.65 -6.72
C THR A 73 8.24 -6.16 -6.90
N ILE A 74 8.79 -6.66 -8.00
CA ILE A 74 8.78 -8.07 -8.39
C ILE A 74 10.22 -8.57 -8.47
N ASP A 75 10.53 -9.64 -7.75
CA ASP A 75 11.83 -10.31 -7.84
C ASP A 75 12.02 -10.91 -9.23
N ILE A 76 13.17 -10.64 -9.87
CA ILE A 76 13.42 -11.06 -11.25
C ILE A 76 13.56 -12.58 -11.37
N LEU A 77 14.08 -13.24 -10.33
CA LEU A 77 14.37 -14.68 -10.40
C LEU A 77 13.11 -15.54 -10.22
N SER A 78 12.30 -15.22 -9.20
CA SER A 78 11.07 -15.95 -8.89
C SER A 78 9.85 -15.44 -9.66
N GLY A 79 9.88 -14.20 -10.15
CA GLY A 79 8.73 -13.54 -10.76
C GLY A 79 7.60 -13.20 -9.76
N LEU A 80 7.89 -13.26 -8.46
CA LEU A 80 6.91 -13.00 -7.40
C LEU A 80 6.99 -11.56 -6.90
N VAL A 81 5.84 -11.05 -6.46
CA VAL A 81 5.75 -9.76 -5.79
C VAL A 81 6.38 -9.87 -4.40
N ILE A 82 7.38 -9.06 -4.13
CA ILE A 82 8.08 -9.04 -2.84
C ILE A 82 7.83 -7.76 -2.03
N ASP A 83 7.35 -6.67 -2.65
CA ASP A 83 6.84 -5.52 -1.92
C ASP A 83 5.82 -4.76 -2.79
N PHE A 84 4.96 -3.99 -2.14
CA PHE A 84 4.08 -3.06 -2.82
C PHE A 84 3.64 -1.91 -1.90
N GLU A 85 3.26 -0.80 -2.53
CA GLU A 85 2.71 0.36 -1.84
C GLU A 85 1.45 0.89 -2.51
N VAL A 86 0.40 1.09 -1.71
CA VAL A 86 -0.87 1.65 -2.18
C VAL A 86 -0.95 3.11 -1.77
N LEU A 87 -0.97 4.00 -2.76
CA LEU A 87 -1.17 5.43 -2.54
C LEU A 87 -2.58 5.85 -2.92
N SER A 88 -3.16 6.71 -2.10
CA SER A 88 -4.53 7.17 -2.24
C SER A 88 -4.62 8.66 -1.95
N LYS A 89 -5.24 9.39 -2.88
CA LYS A 89 -5.67 10.79 -2.73
C LYS A 89 -7.08 10.90 -2.18
N TYR A 90 -7.73 9.76 -1.88
CA TYR A 90 -9.15 9.70 -1.62
C TYR A 90 -9.47 9.03 -0.29
N CYS A 91 -10.39 9.63 0.44
CA CYS A 91 -11.04 9.01 1.57
C CYS A 91 -12.54 9.27 1.52
N GLN A 92 -13.34 8.19 1.46
CA GLN A 92 -14.80 8.29 1.44
C GLN A 92 -15.33 9.03 2.66
N ASN A 93 -14.74 8.80 3.84
CA ASN A 93 -15.17 9.44 5.08
C ASN A 93 -14.93 10.95 5.04
N CYS A 94 -13.79 11.39 4.51
CA CYS A 94 -13.50 12.82 4.32
C CYS A 94 -14.52 13.47 3.37
N VAL A 95 -14.82 12.82 2.23
CA VAL A 95 -15.79 13.35 1.26
C VAL A 95 -17.18 13.50 1.89
N VAL A 96 -17.61 12.49 2.66
CA VAL A 96 -18.92 12.54 3.32
C VAL A 96 -18.95 13.57 4.44
N ALA A 97 -17.91 13.65 5.29
CA ALA A 97 -17.85 14.65 6.35
C ALA A 97 -17.82 16.08 5.79
N CYS A 98 -17.05 16.31 4.73
CA CYS A 98 -17.01 17.60 4.03
C CYS A 98 -18.39 18.00 3.49
N ARG A 99 -19.13 17.04 2.92
CA ARG A 99 -20.49 17.27 2.41
C ARG A 99 -21.50 17.53 3.53
N ASP A 100 -21.43 16.75 4.61
CA ASP A 100 -22.44 16.76 5.67
C ASP A 100 -22.23 17.91 6.68
N MET A 101 -20.98 18.32 6.94
CA MET A 101 -20.61 19.36 7.94
C MET A 101 -20.17 20.70 7.31
N GLY A 102 -19.82 20.72 6.01
CA GLY A 102 -19.20 21.87 5.33
C GLY A 102 -17.70 22.00 5.64
N VAL A 103 -16.87 22.20 4.61
CA VAL A 103 -15.40 22.20 4.74
C VAL A 103 -14.86 23.30 5.67
N ASP A 104 -15.51 24.45 5.71
CA ASP A 104 -15.07 25.61 6.48
C ASP A 104 -15.62 25.61 7.93
N SER A 105 -16.40 24.60 8.32
CA SER A 105 -17.01 24.58 9.65
C SER A 105 -16.01 24.18 10.73
N ALA A 106 -16.18 24.71 11.95
CA ALA A 106 -15.40 24.30 13.10
C ALA A 106 -15.58 22.80 13.41
N GLU A 107 -16.78 22.27 13.17
CA GLU A 107 -17.13 20.86 13.35
C GLU A 107 -16.30 19.95 12.43
N PHE A 108 -16.17 20.31 11.15
CA PHE A 108 -15.35 19.57 10.20
C PHE A 108 -13.88 19.53 10.62
N HIS A 109 -13.31 20.67 11.05
CA HIS A 109 -11.91 20.73 11.48
C HIS A 109 -11.64 19.87 12.73
N ILE A 110 -12.56 19.85 13.69
CA ILE A 110 -12.47 18.98 14.88
C ILE A 110 -12.53 17.51 14.46
N TRP A 111 -13.50 17.17 13.60
CA TRP A 111 -13.66 15.81 13.08
C TRP A 111 -12.43 15.34 12.29
N GLN A 112 -11.89 16.20 11.42
CA GLN A 112 -10.75 15.89 10.56
C GLN A 112 -9.50 15.57 11.39
N LYS A 113 -9.24 16.33 12.46
CA LYS A 113 -8.15 16.04 13.40
C LYS A 113 -8.32 14.66 14.04
N GLY A 114 -9.52 14.31 14.49
CA GLY A 114 -9.81 12.99 15.05
C GLY A 114 -9.81 11.84 14.02
N HIS A 115 -9.90 12.16 12.73
CA HIS A 115 -9.90 11.19 11.64
C HIS A 115 -8.51 10.90 11.07
N ALA A 116 -7.50 11.74 11.33
CA ALA A 116 -6.18 11.68 10.69
C ALA A 116 -5.57 10.26 10.65
N ASP A 117 -5.54 9.55 11.77
CA ASP A 117 -4.95 8.20 11.88
C ASP A 117 -5.76 7.10 11.16
N LYS A 118 -7.00 7.41 10.79
CA LYS A 118 -7.92 6.51 10.09
C LYS A 118 -8.17 6.94 8.64
N CYS A 119 -7.49 7.99 8.20
CA CYS A 119 -7.67 8.55 6.87
C CYS A 119 -7.11 7.58 5.84
N ALA A 120 -7.95 7.23 4.86
CA ALA A 120 -7.52 6.39 3.74
C ALA A 120 -6.71 7.18 2.69
N LYS A 121 -6.66 8.51 2.82
CA LYS A 121 -5.83 9.38 1.98
C LYS A 121 -4.45 9.47 2.63
N ASN A 122 -3.43 8.97 1.94
CA ASN A 122 -2.03 8.97 2.38
C ASN A 122 -1.10 9.68 1.39
N PHE A 123 -1.65 10.33 0.36
CA PHE A 123 -0.87 11.04 -0.64
C PHE A 123 -1.59 12.31 -1.12
N ASP A 124 -0.84 13.41 -1.22
CA ASP A 124 -1.35 14.73 -1.62
C ASP A 124 -0.87 15.21 -3.00
N GLY A 125 0.02 14.45 -3.66
CA GLY A 125 0.57 14.82 -4.97
C GLY A 125 -0.31 14.48 -6.17
N THR A 126 0.24 14.59 -7.38
CA THR A 126 -0.46 14.25 -8.63
C THR A 126 -0.50 12.74 -8.86
N SER A 127 -1.45 12.23 -9.65
CA SER A 127 -1.51 10.79 -9.94
C SER A 127 -0.25 10.25 -10.61
N GLY A 128 0.40 11.06 -11.46
CA GLY A 128 1.68 10.69 -12.07
C GLY A 128 2.82 10.60 -11.08
N ALA A 129 2.80 11.41 -10.00
CA ALA A 129 3.83 11.36 -8.96
C ALA A 129 3.70 10.15 -8.01
N MET A 130 2.56 9.43 -8.03
CA MET A 130 2.34 8.28 -7.16
C MET A 130 3.37 7.16 -7.39
N GLU A 131 3.75 6.91 -8.63
CA GLU A 131 4.72 5.84 -8.96
C GLU A 131 6.07 6.12 -8.28
N MET A 132 6.69 7.26 -8.58
CA MET A 132 7.93 7.68 -7.94
C MET A 132 7.83 7.70 -6.40
N HIS A 133 6.71 8.15 -5.84
CA HIS A 133 6.54 8.21 -4.39
C HIS A 133 6.40 6.82 -3.75
N ALA A 134 5.69 5.89 -4.42
CA ALA A 134 5.59 4.51 -3.99
C ALA A 134 6.96 3.83 -4.01
N ALA A 135 7.74 4.02 -5.08
CA ALA A 135 9.12 3.55 -5.18
C ALA A 135 9.98 4.07 -3.99
N LEU A 136 9.94 5.37 -3.71
CA LEU A 136 10.68 5.96 -2.60
C LEU A 136 10.34 5.31 -1.25
N ILE A 137 9.06 4.99 -1.00
CA ILE A 137 8.64 4.33 0.24
C ILE A 137 9.21 2.92 0.31
N MET A 138 9.06 2.12 -0.76
CA MET A 138 9.51 0.72 -0.75
C MET A 138 11.03 0.59 -0.66
N TRP A 139 11.80 1.44 -1.36
CA TRP A 139 13.26 1.45 -1.24
C TRP A 139 13.76 1.93 0.13
N ARG A 140 12.96 2.66 0.91
CA ARG A 140 13.31 2.96 2.30
C ARG A 140 13.13 1.75 3.21
N ARG A 141 12.13 0.90 2.93
CA ARG A 141 11.90 -0.34 3.70
C ARG A 141 13.04 -1.33 3.54
N SER A 142 13.70 -1.36 2.39
CA SER A 142 14.91 -2.17 2.18
C SER A 142 16.13 -1.71 2.99
N ILE A 143 15.98 -0.71 3.86
CA ILE A 143 17.00 -0.26 4.81
C ILE A 143 16.46 -0.33 6.25
N SER A 144 15.19 0.02 6.46
CA SER A 144 14.59 0.12 7.80
C SER A 144 13.98 -1.18 8.33
N ASP A 145 13.54 -2.07 7.44
CA ASP A 145 12.73 -3.25 7.77
C ASP A 145 13.49 -4.56 7.49
N CYS A 146 14.83 -4.48 7.41
CA CYS A 146 15.73 -5.61 7.19
C CYS A 146 16.00 -6.43 8.45
#